data_AF-A0A7W0Z9V2-F1
#
_entry.id   AF-A0A7W0Z9V2-F1
#
_cell.length_a   1.000
_cell.length_b   1.000
_cell.length_c   1.000
_cell.angle_alpha   90.00
_cell.angle_beta   90.00
_cell.angle_gamma   90.00
#
_symmetry.space_group_name_H-M   'P 1'
#
loop_
_entity.id
_entity.type
_entity.pdbx_description
1 polymer ?
#
loop_
_entity_poly.entity_id
_entity_poly.type
_entity_poly.pdbx_seq_one_letter_code
_entity_poly.pdbx_strand_id
1 'polypeptide(L)'
;MWSIRLSEAQRNALRGLIEAQGVTGPMLTAAREALELARWDELPEATLPWERVAELADAQGIGEADVVWDLACGMQVTVRSSGTG
;
A
#
# COMPACT_ATOMS: atom_id res chain seq x y z
N MET A 1 -1.53 -4.49 14.32
CA MET A 1 -0.64 -5.11 13.32
C MET A 1 0.63 -4.27 13.26
N TRP A 2 1.81 -4.83 13.49
CA TRP A 2 3.07 -4.08 13.37
C TRP A 2 3.67 -4.31 12.00
N SER A 3 3.81 -3.26 11.21
CA SER A 3 4.55 -3.30 9.95
C SER A 3 6.01 -3.01 10.23
N ILE A 4 6.90 -3.94 9.85
CA ILE A 4 8.34 -3.70 9.85
C ILE A 4 8.78 -3.31 8.44
N ARG A 5 9.50 -2.19 8.32
CA ARG A 5 10.12 -1.77 7.06
C ARG A 5 11.56 -2.29 7.04
N LEU A 6 11.83 -3.26 6.16
CA LEU A 6 13.17 -3.80 5.94
C LEU A 6 13.81 -3.12 4.75
N SER A 7 15.08 -2.73 4.90
CA SER A 7 15.89 -2.32 3.74
C SER A 7 16.08 -3.49 2.78
N GLU A 8 16.46 -3.19 1.53
CA GLU A 8 16.81 -4.23 0.54
C GLU A 8 17.84 -5.23 1.08
N ALA A 9 18.91 -4.74 1.72
CA ALA A 9 19.94 -5.59 2.30
C ALA A 9 19.39 -6.52 3.42
N GLN A 10 18.52 -5.99 4.29
CA GLN A 10 17.91 -6.77 5.37
C GLN A 10 16.95 -7.84 4.84
N ARG A 11 16.13 -7.49 3.83
CA ARG A 11 15.22 -8.41 3.14
C ARG A 11 15.98 -9.53 2.43
N ASN A 12 17.04 -9.18 1.69
CA ASN A 12 17.89 -10.14 0.99
C ASN A 12 18.62 -11.08 1.96
N ALA A 13 19.11 -10.57 3.08
CA ALA A 13 19.73 -11.40 4.12
C ALA A 13 18.72 -12.41 4.71
N LEU A 14 17.51 -11.96 5.04
CA LEU A 14 16.48 -12.84 5.59
C LEU A 14 16.02 -13.89 4.58
N ARG A 15 15.87 -13.53 3.30
CA ARG A 15 15.60 -14.49 2.22
C ARG A 15 16.68 -15.57 2.15
N GLY A 16 17.96 -15.16 2.18
CA GLY A 16 19.08 -16.11 2.17
C GLY A 16 19.07 -17.06 3.38
N LEU A 17 18.68 -16.58 4.56
CA LEU A 17 18.54 -17.42 5.75
C LEU A 17 17.43 -18.47 5.60
N ILE A 18 16.30 -18.11 4.99
CA ILE A 18 15.19 -19.03 4.71
C ILE A 18 15.63 -20.09 3.68
N GLU A 19 16.31 -19.67 2.62
CA GLU A 19 16.81 -20.58 1.57
C GLU A 19 17.87 -21.55 2.10
N ALA A 20 18.72 -21.09 3.03
CA ALA A 20 19.72 -21.93 3.69
C ALA A 20 19.10 -23.04 4.57
N GLN A 21 17.82 -22.97 4.93
CA GLN A 21 17.14 -24.05 5.65
C GLN A 21 16.85 -25.28 4.77
N GLY A 22 16.96 -25.16 3.44
CA GLY A 22 16.68 -26.26 2.51
C GLY A 22 15.18 -26.45 2.28
N VAL A 23 14.63 -27.61 2.67
CA VAL A 23 13.20 -27.89 2.48
C VAL A 23 12.37 -27.05 3.45
N THR A 24 11.64 -26.09 2.91
CA THR A 24 10.80 -25.18 3.68
C THR A 24 9.37 -25.68 3.73
N GLY A 25 8.79 -25.69 4.94
CA GLY A 25 7.35 -25.88 5.11
C GLY A 25 6.55 -24.67 4.63
N PRO A 26 5.22 -24.79 4.50
CA PRO A 26 4.36 -23.78 3.87
C PRO A 26 4.47 -22.39 4.47
N MET A 27 4.76 -22.28 5.78
CA MET A 27 4.92 -21.00 6.46
C MET A 27 6.19 -20.25 6.03
N LEU A 28 7.31 -20.97 5.84
CA LEU A 28 8.56 -20.36 5.38
C LEU A 28 8.51 -20.05 3.88
N THR A 29 7.78 -20.84 3.10
CA THR A 29 7.47 -20.53 1.69
C THR A 29 6.69 -19.22 1.59
N ALA A 30 5.60 -19.08 2.35
CA ALA A 30 4.79 -17.86 2.36
C ALA A 30 5.58 -16.65 2.88
N ALA A 31 6.42 -16.82 3.90
CA ALA A 31 7.30 -15.77 4.38
C ALA A 31 8.30 -15.31 3.30
N ARG A 32 8.86 -16.24 2.52
CA ARG A 32 9.76 -15.92 1.41
C ARG A 32 9.05 -15.12 0.32
N GLU A 33 7.85 -15.52 -0.05
CA GLU A 33 7.03 -14.79 -1.03
C GLU A 33 6.67 -13.39 -0.54
N ALA A 34 6.30 -13.24 0.73
CA ALA A 34 6.04 -11.93 1.33
C ALA A 34 7.28 -11.03 1.30
N LEU A 35 8.48 -11.59 1.49
CA LEU A 35 9.73 -10.83 1.37
C LEU A 35 9.96 -10.35 -0.06
N GLU A 36 9.68 -11.15 -1.09
CA GLU A 36 9.80 -10.70 -2.49
C GLU A 36 8.88 -9.52 -2.83
N LEU A 37 7.70 -9.46 -2.21
CA LEU A 37 6.72 -8.39 -2.39
C LEU A 37 7.05 -7.13 -1.59
N ALA A 38 7.84 -7.24 -0.52
CA ALA A 38 8.14 -6.15 0.41
C ALA A 38 9.21 -5.16 -0.08
N ARG A 39 9.14 -4.73 -1.35
CA ARG A 39 10.11 -3.84 -2.03
C ARG A 39 9.81 -2.36 -1.82
N TRP A 40 9.65 -1.96 -0.56
CA TRP A 40 9.24 -0.61 -0.19
C TRP A 40 10.21 0.50 -0.62
N ASP A 41 11.48 0.17 -0.82
CA ASP A 41 12.52 1.13 -1.24
C ASP A 41 12.52 1.37 -2.75
N GLU A 42 11.92 0.48 -3.54
CA GLU A 42 11.77 0.61 -4.99
C GLU A 42 10.44 1.30 -5.37
N LEU A 43 9.53 1.48 -4.42
CA LEU A 43 8.26 2.15 -4.68
C LEU A 43 8.51 3.65 -4.89
N PRO A 44 7.97 4.25 -5.97
CA PRO A 44 8.04 5.68 -6.14
C PRO A 44 7.31 6.38 -4.99
N GLU A 45 7.82 7.55 -4.60
CA GLU A 45 7.05 8.45 -3.74
C GLU A 45 5.71 8.74 -4.43
N ALA A 46 4.61 8.50 -3.72
CA ALA A 46 3.28 8.67 -4.28
C ALA A 46 3.01 10.16 -4.52
N THR A 47 3.15 10.61 -5.77
CA THR A 47 2.78 11.96 -6.20
C THR A 47 1.30 12.01 -6.54
N LEU A 48 0.47 11.89 -5.52
CA LEU A 48 -0.96 12.17 -5.65
C LEU A 48 -1.21 13.67 -5.57
N PRO A 49 -2.24 14.20 -6.26
CA PRO A 49 -2.68 15.59 -6.10
C PRO A 49 -3.40 15.74 -4.75
N TRP A 50 -2.64 15.73 -3.65
CA TRP A 50 -3.16 15.65 -2.28
C TRP A 50 -4.15 16.78 -1.95
N GLU A 51 -3.94 17.99 -2.49
CA GLU A 51 -4.91 19.08 -2.37
C GLU A 51 -6.29 18.69 -2.92
N ARG A 52 -6.31 18.05 -4.09
CA ARG A 52 -7.55 17.58 -4.71
C ARG A 52 -8.17 16.40 -3.95
N VAL A 53 -7.33 15.52 -3.39
CA VAL A 53 -7.79 14.40 -2.55
C VAL A 53 -8.50 14.93 -1.31
N ALA A 54 -7.91 15.92 -0.63
CA ALA A 54 -8.49 16.55 0.55
C ALA A 54 -9.82 17.27 0.24
N GLU A 55 -9.90 18.03 -0.85
CA GLU A 55 -11.15 18.67 -1.31
C GLU A 55 -12.27 17.65 -1.55
N LEU A 56 -11.93 16.52 -2.19
CA LEU A 56 -12.90 15.47 -2.49
C LEU A 56 -13.33 14.70 -1.25
N ALA A 57 -12.42 14.48 -0.30
CA ALA A 57 -12.70 13.85 0.98
C ALA A 57 -13.70 14.70 1.78
N ASP A 58 -13.44 16.01 1.88
CA ASP A 58 -14.31 16.97 2.57
C ASP A 58 -15.68 17.08 1.90
N ALA A 59 -15.72 17.26 0.57
CA ALA A 59 -16.97 17.40 -0.17
C ALA A 59 -17.88 16.16 -0.11
N GLN A 60 -17.32 14.98 0.16
CA GLN A 60 -18.07 13.72 0.26
C GLN A 60 -18.26 13.25 1.71
N GLY A 61 -17.53 13.81 2.66
CA GLY A 61 -17.51 13.35 4.06
C GLY A 61 -16.89 11.96 4.22
N ILE A 62 -15.87 11.62 3.45
CA ILE A 62 -15.14 10.33 3.51
C ILE A 62 -13.66 10.56 3.85
N GLY A 63 -12.90 9.48 4.11
CA GLY A 63 -11.47 9.58 4.34
C GLY A 63 -10.68 9.81 3.05
N GLU A 64 -9.53 10.49 3.15
CA GLU A 64 -8.61 10.65 2.01
C GLU A 64 -8.16 9.30 1.43
N ALA A 65 -8.01 8.27 2.28
CA ALA A 65 -7.68 6.92 1.84
C ALA A 65 -8.78 6.31 0.94
N ASP A 66 -10.05 6.58 1.22
CA ASP A 66 -11.18 6.12 0.41
C ASP A 66 -11.18 6.85 -0.95
N VAL A 67 -10.89 8.15 -0.98
CA VAL A 67 -10.76 8.92 -2.22
C VAL A 67 -9.62 8.38 -3.09
N VAL A 68 -8.46 8.08 -2.50
CA VAL A 68 -7.33 7.50 -3.23
C VAL A 68 -7.68 6.14 -3.81
N TRP A 69 -8.41 5.32 -3.04
CA TRP A 69 -8.90 4.02 -3.50
C TRP A 69 -9.85 4.15 -4.69
N ASP A 70 -10.82 5.07 -4.62
CA ASP A 70 -11.78 5.33 -5.70
C ASP A 70 -11.08 5.81 -6.98
N LEU A 71 -10.14 6.74 -6.85
CA LEU A 71 -9.35 7.24 -7.98
C LEU A 71 -8.51 6.12 -8.62
N ALA A 72 -7.87 5.27 -7.81
CA ALA A 72 -7.07 4.15 -8.30
C ALA A 72 -7.91 3.08 -9.02
N CYS A 73 -9.16 2.89 -8.59
CA CYS A 73 -10.11 1.98 -9.23
C CYS A 73 -10.84 2.59 -10.44
N GLY A 74 -10.52 3.83 -10.83
CA GLY A 74 -11.17 4.52 -11.95
C GLY A 74 -12.64 4.89 -11.69
N MET A 75 -13.05 4.94 -10.42
CA MET A 75 -14.40 5.35 -10.05
C MET A 75 -14.54 6.86 -10.20
N GLN A 76 -15.66 7.30 -10.81
CA GLN A 76 -15.94 8.72 -10.96
C GLN A 76 -16.29 9.30 -9.60
N VAL A 77 -15.41 10.16 -9.08
CA VAL A 77 -15.65 10.83 -7.81
C VAL A 77 -16.82 11.79 -7.96
N THR A 78 -17.96 11.40 -7.39
CA THR A 78 -19.21 12.17 -7.50
C THR A 78 -19.27 13.14 -6.33
N VAL A 79 -18.96 14.41 -6.60
CA VAL A 79 -19.19 15.48 -5.62
C VAL A 79 -20.70 15.61 -5.43
N ARG A 80 -21.20 15.21 -4.25
CA ARG A 80 -22.58 15.50 -3.87
C ARG A 80 -22.66 17.00 -3.57
N SER A 81 -23.16 17.76 -4.53
CA SER A 81 -23.62 19.12 -4.26
C SER A 81 -24.79 19.03 -3.28
N SER A 82 -24.53 19.38 -2.02
CA SER A 82 -25.58 19.70 -1.06
C SER A 82 -26.29 20.96 -1.56
N GLY A 83 -27.34 20.75 -2.35
CA GLY A 83 -28.28 21.80 -2.70
C GLY A 83 -28.98 22.29 -1.44
N THR A 84 -28.56 23.46 -0.94
CA THR A 84 -29.34 24.24 0.03
C THR A 84 -30.34 25.07 -0.77
N GLY A 85 -31.60 24.63 -0.76
CA GLY A 85 -32.76 25.47 -1.11
C GLY A 85 -33.22 26.31 0.08
#